data_AF-A0A645GUB7-F1
#
_entry.id   AF-A0A645GUB7-F1
#
_cell.length_a   1.000
_cell.length_b   1.000
_cell.length_c   1.000
_cell.angle_alpha   90.00
_cell.angle_beta   90.00
_cell.angle_gamma   90.00
#
_symmetry.space_group_name_H-M   'P 1'
#
loop_
_entity.id
_entity.type
_entity.pdbx_description
1 polymer ?
#
loop_
_entity_poly.entity_id
_entity_poly.type
_entity_poly.pdbx_seq_one_letter_code
_entity_poly.pdbx_strand_id
1 'polypeptide(L)'
;MEDTLFGGAFVKKLSERAEIVFGSDAVRIAMELWEKARNSPMDYLKNADHYHRLIANGAEGDAAYCLQRNTVSVVPYYNRESKKLTVLQ
;
A
#
# COMPACT_ATOMS: atom_id res chain seq x y z
N MET A 1 -5.14 -7.51 -2.19
CA MET A 1 -5.20 -7.45 -0.70
C MET A 1 -4.21 -6.42 -0.17
N GLU A 2 -2.96 -6.51 -0.60
CA GLU A 2 -1.87 -5.55 -0.46
C GLU A 2 -2.27 -4.10 -0.70
N ASP A 3 -2.99 -3.80 -1.80
CA ASP A 3 -3.45 -2.43 -2.10
C ASP A 3 -4.42 -1.91 -1.03
N THR A 4 -5.32 -2.77 -0.54
CA THR A 4 -6.26 -2.43 0.53
C THR A 4 -5.55 -2.24 1.86
N LEU A 5 -4.55 -3.07 2.17
CA LEU A 5 -3.71 -2.89 3.36
C LEU A 5 -2.94 -1.57 3.30
N PHE A 6 -2.38 -1.21 2.14
CA PHE A 6 -1.74 0.08 1.94
C PHE A 6 -2.74 1.23 2.17
N GLY A 7 -3.94 1.16 1.59
CA GLY A 7 -4.98 2.16 1.81
C GLY A 7 -5.33 2.35 3.29
N GLY A 8 -5.48 1.26 4.04
CA GLY A 8 -5.73 1.30 5.48
C GLY A 8 -4.57 1.89 6.27
N ALA A 9 -3.34 1.48 5.96
CA ALA A 9 -2.11 2.01 6.57
C ALA A 9 -1.95 3.51 6.29
N PHE A 10 -2.24 3.93 5.07
CA PHE A 10 -2.16 5.31 4.62
C PHE A 10 -3.16 6.19 5.34
N VAL A 11 -4.44 5.78 5.40
CA VAL A 11 -5.48 6.53 6.13
C VAL A 11 -5.14 6.62 7.61
N LYS A 12 -4.69 5.52 8.24
CA LYS A 12 -4.24 5.53 9.63
C LYS A 12 -3.16 6.59 9.87
N LYS A 13 -2.16 6.65 8.98
CA LYS A 13 -1.07 7.62 9.05
C LYS A 13 -1.53 9.05 8.77
N LEU A 14 -2.48 9.24 7.86
CA LEU A 14 -3.04 10.55 7.55
C LEU A 14 -3.87 11.09 8.74
N SER A 15 -4.62 10.21 9.43
CA SER A 15 -5.43 10.58 10.61
C SER A 15 -4.58 11.02 11.81
N GLU A 16 -3.29 10.67 11.84
CA GLU A 16 -2.34 11.18 12.83
C GLU A 16 -1.91 12.64 12.52
N ARG A 17 -2.15 13.14 11.31
CA ARG A 17 -1.65 14.44 10.83
C ARG A 17 -2.74 15.47 10.53
N ALA A 18 -3.96 15.02 10.27
CA ALA A 18 -5.08 15.89 9.94
C ALA A 18 -6.40 15.26 10.36
N GLU A 19 -7.42 16.10 10.56
CA GLU A 19 -8.80 15.64 10.63
C GLU A 19 -9.24 15.15 9.24
N ILE A 20 -9.79 13.94 9.18
CA ILE A 20 -10.24 13.32 7.92
C ILE A 20 -11.71 12.97 8.01
N VAL A 21 -12.46 13.35 6.98
CA VAL A 21 -13.81 12.87 6.74
C VAL A 21 -13.73 11.65 5.82
N PHE A 22 -14.25 10.50 6.26
CA PHE A 22 -14.29 9.30 5.42
C PHE A 22 -15.44 9.40 4.42
N GLY A 23 -15.11 9.33 3.13
CA GLY A 23 -16.09 9.45 2.03
C GLY A 23 -16.76 8.13 1.60
N SER A 24 -16.40 6.99 2.21
CA SER A 24 -16.94 5.67 1.85
C SER A 24 -16.64 4.64 2.93
N ASP A 25 -17.49 3.61 3.07
CA ASP A 25 -17.27 2.44 3.92
C ASP A 25 -16.02 1.65 3.54
N ALA A 26 -15.59 1.74 2.28
CA ALA A 26 -14.35 1.11 1.81
C ALA A 26 -13.13 1.58 2.64
N VAL A 27 -13.13 2.83 3.11
CA VAL A 27 -12.06 3.36 3.98
C VAL A 27 -12.04 2.63 5.32
N ARG A 28 -13.22 2.40 5.92
CA ARG A 28 -13.37 1.70 7.20
C ARG A 28 -12.91 0.25 7.08
N ILE A 29 -13.35 -0.44 6.02
CA ILE A 29 -12.95 -1.81 5.72
C ILE A 29 -11.42 -1.90 5.55
N ALA A 30 -10.82 -0.98 4.80
CA ALA A 30 -9.37 -0.96 4.61
C ALA A 30 -8.61 -0.74 5.93
N MET A 31 -9.09 0.16 6.79
CA MET A 31 -8.50 0.38 8.12
C MET A 31 -8.61 -0.86 9.02
N GLU A 32 -9.76 -1.52 9.05
CA GLU A 32 -9.93 -2.76 9.83
C GLU A 32 -9.01 -3.88 9.36
N LEU A 33 -8.88 -4.05 8.04
CA LEU A 33 -7.94 -5.01 7.45
C LEU A 33 -6.50 -4.67 7.84
N TRP A 34 -6.12 -3.40 7.77
CA TRP A 34 -4.80 -2.94 8.20
C TRP A 34 -4.54 -3.23 9.68
N GLU A 35 -5.49 -2.93 10.59
CA GLU A 35 -5.31 -3.19 12.03
C GLU A 35 -5.14 -4.69 12.33
N LYS A 36 -5.76 -5.59 11.54
CA LYS A 36 -5.53 -7.04 11.64
C LYS A 36 -4.15 -7.46 11.14
N ALA A 37 -3.64 -6.81 10.10
CA ALA A 37 -2.39 -7.19 9.42
C ALA A 37 -1.14 -6.50 9.97
N ARG A 38 -1.25 -5.32 10.61
CA ARG A 38 -0.13 -4.39 10.91
C ARG A 38 1.06 -4.98 11.67
N ASN A 39 0.82 -6.03 12.47
CA ASN A 39 1.88 -6.68 13.26
C ASN A 39 2.75 -7.61 12.40
N SER A 40 2.17 -8.21 11.35
CA SER A 40 2.91 -8.98 10.34
C SER A 40 2.23 -8.87 8.97
N PRO A 41 2.45 -7.77 8.22
CA PRO A 41 1.83 -7.58 6.91
C PRO A 41 2.24 -8.65 5.90
N MET A 42 3.48 -9.14 6.00
CA MET A 42 3.99 -10.21 5.14
C MET A 42 3.18 -11.50 5.33
N ASP A 43 2.99 -11.93 6.59
CA ASP A 43 2.25 -13.16 6.86
C ASP A 43 0.78 -13.04 6.45
N TYR A 44 0.21 -11.84 6.58
CA TYR A 44 -1.14 -11.58 6.11
C TYR A 44 -1.27 -11.75 4.58
N LEU A 45 -0.26 -11.28 3.83
CA LEU A 45 -0.25 -11.35 2.37
C LEU A 45 0.08 -12.73 1.80
N LYS A 46 0.65 -13.64 2.59
CA LYS A 46 0.97 -15.00 2.12
C LYS A 46 -0.23 -15.78 1.58
N ASN A 47 -1.44 -15.42 1.99
CA ASN A 47 -2.69 -16.03 1.55
C ASN A 47 -3.34 -15.30 0.36
N ALA A 48 -2.72 -14.24 -0.18
CA ALA A 48 -3.25 -13.51 -1.31
C ALA A 48 -2.84 -14.16 -2.64
N ASP A 49 -3.78 -14.28 -3.58
CA ASP A 49 -3.51 -14.82 -4.93
C ASP A 49 -2.35 -14.11 -5.63
N HIS A 50 -2.21 -12.80 -5.43
CA HIS A 50 -1.11 -12.03 -5.99
C HIS A 50 0.26 -12.44 -5.40
N TYR A 51 0.33 -12.72 -4.10
CA TYR A 51 1.57 -13.23 -3.48
C TYR A 51 1.95 -14.58 -4.08
N HIS A 52 0.99 -15.51 -4.22
CA HIS A 52 1.24 -16.80 -4.87
C HIS A 52 1.77 -16.65 -6.31
N ARG A 53 1.24 -15.68 -7.06
CA ARG A 53 1.74 -15.36 -8.40
C ARG A 53 3.18 -14.83 -8.38
N LEU A 54 3.57 -14.01 -7.40
CA LEU A 54 4.96 -13.56 -7.27
C LEU A 54 5.92 -14.74 -7.03
N ILE A 55 5.56 -15.65 -6.12
CA ILE A 55 6.36 -16.86 -5.86
C ILE A 55 6.51 -17.70 -7.12
N ALA A 56 5.41 -17.94 -7.84
CA ALA A 56 5.41 -18.73 -9.07
C ALA A 56 6.30 -18.14 -10.18
N ASN A 57 6.61 -16.84 -10.12
CA ASN A 57 7.47 -16.13 -11.08
C ASN A 57 8.88 -15.84 -10.52
N GLY A 58 9.26 -16.42 -9.37
CA GLY A 58 10.58 -16.18 -8.77
C GLY A 58 10.77 -14.77 -8.19
N ALA A 59 9.68 -14.04 -7.97
CA ALA A 59 9.67 -12.64 -7.52
C ALA A 59 9.30 -12.49 -6.03
N GLU A 60 9.61 -13.50 -5.20
CA GLU A 60 9.30 -13.46 -3.76
C GLU A 60 9.94 -12.26 -3.04
N GLY A 61 11.17 -11.91 -3.43
CA GLY A 61 11.90 -10.78 -2.86
C GLY A 61 11.18 -9.44 -3.03
N ASP A 62 10.36 -9.29 -4.08
CA ASP A 62 9.63 -8.07 -4.36
C ASP A 62 8.56 -7.79 -3.30
N ALA A 63 7.91 -8.83 -2.77
CA ALA A 63 6.94 -8.67 -1.69
C ALA A 63 7.62 -8.11 -0.42
N ALA A 64 8.81 -8.63 -0.08
CA ALA A 64 9.56 -8.18 1.10
C ALA A 64 10.06 -6.75 0.93
N TYR A 65 10.54 -6.41 -0.27
CA TYR A 65 10.99 -5.06 -0.60
C TYR A 65 9.83 -4.06 -0.55
N CYS A 66 8.70 -4.36 -1.19
CA CYS A 66 7.53 -3.46 -1.26
C CYS A 66 6.88 -3.17 0.11
N LEU A 67 7.09 -4.02 1.12
CA LEU A 67 6.58 -3.80 2.48
C LEU A 67 7.47 -2.89 3.34
N GLN A 68 8.65 -2.51 2.85
CA GLN A 68 9.51 -1.55 3.54
C GLN A 68 8.86 -0.16 3.55
N ARG A 69 8.93 0.53 4.70
CA ARG A 69 8.28 1.84 4.88
C ARG A 69 9.28 2.97 4.69
N ASN A 70 8.86 4.00 3.95
CA ASN A 70 9.61 5.26 3.76
C ASN A 70 11.04 5.07 3.21
N THR A 71 11.22 4.15 2.25
CA THR A 71 12.53 3.90 1.60
C THR A 71 12.93 4.98 0.60
N VAL A 72 11.97 5.79 0.15
CA VAL A 72 12.17 6.88 -0.82
C VAL A 72 11.48 8.16 -0.35
N SER A 73 12.02 9.31 -0.74
CA SER A 73 11.52 10.65 -0.37
C SER A 73 10.73 11.34 -1.49
N VAL A 74 10.29 10.60 -2.51
CA VAL A 74 9.62 11.13 -3.70
C VAL A 74 8.17 10.67 -3.78
N VAL A 75 7.29 11.54 -4.28
CA VAL A 75 5.91 11.21 -4.64
C VAL A 75 5.77 11.38 -6.16
N PRO A 76 5.73 10.30 -6.94
CA PRO A 76 5.60 10.41 -8.39
C PRO A 76 4.19 10.91 -8.77
N TYR A 77 4.11 11.63 -9.88
CA TYR A 77 2.85 12.04 -10.50
C TYR A 77 2.84 11.65 -11.98
N TYR A 78 1.64 11.41 -12.51
CA TYR A 78 1.46 11.12 -13.94
C TYR A 78 1.34 12.43 -14.73
N ASN A 79 2.31 12.72 -15.59
CA ASN A 79 2.27 13.86 -16.50
C ASN A 79 1.45 13.50 -17.75
N ARG A 80 0.29 14.15 -17.91
CA ARG A 80 -0.67 13.86 -19.00
C ARG A 80 -0.17 14.22 -20.38
N GLU A 81 0.67 15.25 -20.51
CA GLU A 81 1.20 15.71 -21.79
C GLU A 81 2.27 14.74 -22.32
N SER A 82 3.25 14.43 -21.48
CA SER A 82 4.34 13.51 -21.82
C SER A 82 3.95 12.03 -21.75
N LYS A 83 2.81 11.71 -21.11
CA LYS A 83 2.32 10.34 -20.83
C LYS A 83 3.33 9.50 -20.02
N LYS A 84 4.04 10.12 -19.08
CA LYS A 84 5.07 9.47 -18.25
C LYS A 84 4.83 9.72 -16.76
N LEU A 85 5.34 8.81 -15.93
CA LEU A 85 5.51 9.07 -14.51
C LEU A 85 6.74 9.96 -14.31
N THR A 86 6.56 11.06 -13.59
CA THR A 86 7.60 12.06 -13.31
C THR A 86 7.62 12.35 -11.81
N VAL A 87 8.74 12.85 -11.30
CA VAL A 87 8.87 13.37 -9.93
C VAL A 87 8.96 14.89 -9.98
N LEU A 88 8.33 15.58 -9.03
CA LEU A 88 8.58 17.01 -8.84
C LEU A 88 10.06 17.17 -8.45
N GLN A 89 10.80 17.96 -9.22
CA GLN A 89 12.16 18.37 -8.89
C GLN A 89 12.15 19.46 -7.82
#